data_AF-A0A6N6MAH2-F1
#
_entry.id   AF-A0A6N6MAH2-F1
#
_cell.length_a   1.000
_cell.length_b   1.000
_cell.length_c   1.000
_cell.angle_alpha   90.00
_cell.angle_beta   90.00
_cell.angle_gamma   90.00
#
_symmetry.space_group_name_H-M   'P 1'
#
loop_
_entity.id
_entity.type
_entity.pdbx_description
1 polymer ?
#
loop_
_entity_poly.entity_id
_entity_poly.type
_entity_poly.pdbx_seq_one_letter_code
_entity_poly.pdbx_strand_id
1 'polypeptide(L)'
;MGGEGSIHTMINTLKNNRQLLNRRKGFFDQKRSQKELKGLYSKKLKTPEKPLSDKERKEIRSRLRNEIKRQNRLRVVLLFSVLIVVTVIGYLAFSLLAFQSESNTTVKHHKSEVKIYDESINKGLSSLNRKKPFIAIGHFNNALEVRPNDELAIDKLILSYQMLCEQHEKSCQKAAIIIDSLNKEKM
;
A
#
# COMPACT_ATOMS: atom_id res chain seq x y z
N MET A 1 -16.76 21.30 37.73
CA MET A 1 -17.54 22.50 37.30
C MET A 1 -16.63 23.42 36.49
N GLY A 2 -16.41 23.14 35.20
CA GLY A 2 -15.38 23.82 34.39
C GLY A 2 -15.72 23.98 32.91
N GLY A 3 -17.01 24.09 32.57
CA GLY A 3 -17.47 24.19 31.17
C GLY A 3 -18.38 25.38 30.87
N GLU A 4 -18.85 26.14 31.87
CA GLU A 4 -19.85 27.18 31.63
C GLU A 4 -19.27 28.45 30.98
N GLY A 5 -18.01 28.78 31.26
CA GLY A 5 -17.36 29.97 30.68
C GLY A 5 -17.08 29.87 29.17
N SER A 6 -16.71 28.69 28.67
CA SER A 6 -16.41 28.48 27.25
C SER A 6 -17.69 28.46 26.40
N ILE A 7 -18.78 27.90 26.94
CA ILE A 7 -20.09 27.92 26.28
C ILE A 7 -20.65 29.35 26.26
N HIS A 8 -20.51 30.11 27.35
CA HIS A 8 -21.04 31.47 27.40
C HIS A 8 -20.30 32.44 26.47
N THR A 9 -18.97 32.32 26.37
CA THR A 9 -18.17 33.07 25.40
C THR A 9 -18.54 32.70 23.96
N MET A 10 -18.73 31.41 23.64
CA MET A 10 -19.21 30.98 22.33
C MET A 10 -20.59 31.58 21.98
N ILE A 11 -21.54 31.57 22.91
CA ILE A 11 -22.87 32.17 22.70
C ILE A 11 -22.77 33.68 22.43
N ASN A 12 -21.93 34.39 23.18
CA ASN A 12 -21.74 35.83 23.00
C ASN A 12 -21.04 36.14 21.66
N THR A 13 -20.06 35.34 21.25
CA THR A 13 -19.43 35.46 19.93
C THR A 13 -20.44 35.21 18.80
N LEU A 14 -21.30 34.20 18.93
CA LEU A 14 -22.34 33.90 17.94
C LEU A 14 -23.39 35.02 17.86
N LYS A 15 -23.81 35.59 19.00
CA LYS A 15 -24.74 36.73 19.03
C LYS A 15 -24.15 37.98 18.38
N ASN A 16 -22.89 38.30 18.67
CA ASN A 16 -22.21 39.44 18.04
C ASN A 16 -21.99 39.22 16.54
N ASN A 17 -21.61 38.01 16.11
CA ASN A 17 -21.48 37.67 14.69
C ASN A 17 -22.83 37.76 13.97
N ARG A 18 -23.93 37.36 14.60
CA ARG A 18 -25.29 37.49 14.03
C ARG A 18 -25.68 38.95 13.81
N GLN A 19 -25.32 39.84 14.74
CA GLN A 19 -25.57 41.29 14.57
C GLN A 19 -24.77 41.88 13.40
N LEU A 20 -23.56 41.38 13.14
CA LEU A 20 -22.75 41.78 11.97
C LEU A 20 -23.31 41.22 10.64
N LEU A 21 -24.05 40.11 10.69
CA LEU A 21 -24.63 39.42 9.54
C LEU A 21 -26.11 39.78 9.26
N ASN A 22 -26.77 40.57 10.11
CA ASN A 22 -28.18 40.96 9.95
C ASN A 22 -28.49 41.79 8.69
N ARG A 23 -27.49 42.11 7.88
CA ARG A 23 -27.69 42.37 6.45
C ARG A 23 -27.00 41.25 5.69
N ARG A 24 -27.73 40.19 5.34
CA ARG A 24 -27.31 39.24 4.30
C ARG A 24 -27.11 40.03 3.01
N LYS A 25 -25.89 40.48 2.77
CA LYS A 25 -25.49 41.12 1.51
C LYS A 25 -25.19 39.98 0.54
N GLY A 26 -25.78 40.05 -0.65
CA GLY A 26 -25.62 39.03 -1.67
C GLY A 26 -24.15 38.80 -1.99
N PHE A 27 -23.77 37.56 -2.26
CA PHE A 27 -22.40 37.16 -2.64
C PHE A 27 -21.86 37.95 -3.86
N PHE A 28 -22.71 38.65 -4.60
CA PHE A 28 -22.38 39.47 -5.77
C PHE A 28 -22.19 40.98 -5.50
N ASP A 29 -22.31 41.46 -4.25
CA ASP A 29 -22.01 42.85 -3.87
C ASP A 29 -20.49 43.10 -3.68
N GLN A 30 -19.66 42.46 -4.51
CA GLN A 30 -18.19 42.47 -4.45
C GLN A 30 -17.57 43.75 -5.03
N LYS A 31 -18.26 44.90 -4.92
CA LYS A 31 -17.79 46.20 -5.46
C LYS A 31 -17.77 47.34 -4.45
N ARG A 32 -17.71 47.07 -3.15
CA ARG A 32 -17.19 48.10 -2.23
C ARG A 32 -15.68 48.16 -2.37
N SER A 33 -15.22 49.07 -3.22
CA SER A 33 -13.82 49.48 -3.34
C SER A 33 -13.23 49.63 -1.92
N GLN A 34 -12.02 49.13 -1.68
CA GLN A 34 -11.31 49.30 -0.40
C GLN A 34 -11.36 50.74 0.14
N LYS A 35 -11.53 51.72 -0.76
CA LYS A 35 -11.71 53.15 -0.47
C LYS A 35 -12.99 53.45 0.33
N GLU A 36 -14.11 52.80 0.02
CA GLU A 36 -15.38 52.97 0.75
C GLU A 36 -15.34 52.32 2.14
N LEU A 37 -14.73 51.13 2.23
CA LEU A 37 -14.50 50.45 3.51
C LEU A 37 -13.61 51.33 4.41
N LYS A 38 -12.49 51.84 3.89
CA LYS A 38 -11.63 52.78 4.63
C LYS A 38 -12.38 54.03 5.11
N GLY A 39 -13.27 54.59 4.28
CA GLY A 39 -14.10 55.74 4.64
C GLY A 39 -15.13 55.47 5.74
N LEU A 40 -15.68 54.25 5.81
CA LEU A 40 -16.60 53.82 6.86
C LEU A 40 -15.89 53.60 8.21
N TYR A 41 -14.68 53.04 8.18
CA TYR A 41 -13.88 52.84 9.38
C TYR A 41 -13.31 54.16 9.92
N SER A 42 -12.84 55.07 9.05
CA SER A 42 -12.29 56.36 9.47
C SER A 42 -13.34 57.30 10.08
N LYS A 43 -14.60 57.22 9.64
CA LYS A 43 -15.70 58.02 10.22
C LYS A 43 -16.15 57.54 11.60
N LYS A 44 -15.96 56.25 11.93
CA LYS A 44 -16.45 55.65 13.19
C LYS A 44 -15.38 55.51 14.28
N LEU A 45 -14.10 55.58 13.93
CA LEU A 45 -12.98 55.52 14.87
C LEU A 45 -12.31 56.91 14.97
N LYS A 46 -13.02 57.89 15.53
CA LYS A 46 -12.37 59.08 16.10
C LYS A 46 -12.00 58.78 17.54
N THR A 47 -11.04 57.88 17.74
CA THR A 47 -10.36 57.80 19.05
C THR A 47 -9.44 59.01 19.14
N PRO A 48 -9.49 59.81 20.23
CA PRO A 48 -8.47 60.81 20.48
C PRO A 48 -7.18 60.08 20.90
N GLU A 49 -6.46 59.54 19.92
CA GLU A 49 -5.15 58.97 20.16
C GLU A 49 -4.14 60.11 20.30
N LYS A 50 -3.68 60.34 21.53
CA LYS A 50 -2.38 60.98 21.70
C LYS A 50 -1.38 60.19 20.85
N PRO A 51 -0.60 60.82 19.96
CA PRO A 51 0.37 60.10 19.16
C PRO A 51 1.34 59.38 20.11
N LEU A 52 1.34 58.05 20.08
CA LEU A 52 2.23 57.24 20.91
C LEU A 52 3.68 57.70 20.71
N SER A 53 4.40 57.82 21.82
CA SER A 53 5.83 58.15 21.82
C SER A 53 6.60 57.10 21.04
N ASP A 54 7.67 57.49 20.34
CA ASP A 54 8.48 56.55 19.54
C ASP A 54 9.07 55.40 20.39
N LYS A 55 9.25 55.64 21.69
CA LYS A 55 9.66 54.60 22.66
C LYS A 55 8.56 53.55 22.85
N GLU A 56 7.32 53.98 23.06
CA GLU A 56 6.15 53.09 23.22
C GLU A 56 5.88 52.32 21.92
N ARG A 57 6.05 52.96 20.75
CA ARG A 57 5.93 52.30 19.45
C ARG A 57 6.97 51.20 19.25
N LYS A 58 8.23 51.44 19.65
CA LYS A 58 9.29 50.43 19.58
C LYS A 58 9.01 49.26 20.52
N GLU A 59 8.50 49.54 21.71
CA GLU A 59 8.14 48.52 22.70
C GLU A 59 6.97 47.65 22.23
N ILE A 60 5.90 48.24 21.70
CA ILE A 60 4.78 47.49 21.13
C ILE A 60 5.26 46.62 19.96
N ARG A 61 6.11 47.16 19.08
CA ARG A 61 6.68 46.39 17.97
C ARG A 61 7.58 45.25 18.41
N SER A 62 8.32 45.38 19.51
CA SER A 62 9.18 44.30 20.02
C SER A 62 8.36 43.21 20.71
N ARG A 63 7.37 43.59 21.53
CA ARG A 63 6.40 42.66 22.13
C ARG A 63 5.65 41.87 21.06
N LEU A 64 5.11 42.55 20.04
CA LEU A 64 4.38 41.90 18.95
C LEU A 64 5.29 40.95 18.15
N ARG A 65 6.52 41.36 17.84
CA ARG A 65 7.49 40.50 17.14
C ARG A 65 7.85 39.26 17.95
N ASN A 66 7.99 39.37 19.27
CA ASN A 66 8.31 38.23 20.13
C ASN A 66 7.14 37.26 20.23
N GLU A 67 5.90 37.76 20.30
CA GLU A 67 4.71 36.93 20.31
C GLU A 67 4.55 36.15 18.99
N ILE A 68 4.72 36.83 17.85
CA ILE A 68 4.69 36.20 16.52
C ILE A 68 5.80 35.15 16.39
N LYS A 69 7.02 35.45 16.85
CA LYS A 69 8.13 34.48 16.85
C LYS A 69 7.81 33.25 17.69
N ARG A 70 7.20 33.41 18.87
CA ARG A 70 6.80 32.31 19.74
C ARG A 70 5.74 31.43 19.08
N GLN A 71 4.72 32.05 18.51
CA GLN A 71 3.67 31.32 17.78
C GLN A 71 4.22 30.59 16.55
N ASN A 72 5.11 31.23 15.79
CA ASN A 72 5.75 30.58 14.64
C ASN A 72 6.65 29.42 15.06
N ARG A 73 7.42 29.55 16.15
CA ARG A 73 8.20 28.42 16.69
C ARG A 73 7.31 27.25 17.06
N LEU A 74 6.19 27.51 17.76
CA LEU A 74 5.23 26.45 18.11
C LEU A 74 4.64 25.79 16.88
N ARG A 75 4.22 26.56 15.87
CA ARG A 75 3.71 26.02 14.59
C ARG A 75 4.74 25.15 13.88
N VAL A 76 6.00 25.58 13.84
CA VAL A 76 7.10 24.82 13.23
C VAL A 76 7.33 23.51 13.97
N VAL A 77 7.41 23.54 15.31
CA VAL A 77 7.55 22.32 16.13
C VAL A 77 6.39 21.36 15.90
N LEU A 78 5.15 21.88 15.84
CA LEU A 78 3.97 21.07 15.59
C LEU A 78 4.01 20.42 14.20
N LEU A 79 4.39 21.18 13.17
CA LEU A 79 4.59 20.65 11.81
C LEU A 79 5.62 19.52 11.77
N PHE A 80 6.78 19.70 12.39
CA PHE A 80 7.80 18.66 12.48
C PHE A 80 7.31 17.44 13.25
N SER A 81 6.58 17.62 14.36
CA SER A 81 6.03 16.51 15.13
C SER A 81 5.07 15.64 14.31
N VAL A 82 4.21 16.26 13.48
CA VAL A 82 3.31 15.54 12.58
C VAL A 82 4.10 14.78 11.51
N LEU A 83 5.12 15.42 10.94
CA LEU A 83 5.96 14.82 9.90
C LEU A 83 6.68 13.57 10.42
N ILE A 84 7.21 13.61 11.64
CA ILE A 84 7.82 12.45 12.31
C ILE A 84 6.80 11.32 12.47
N VAL A 85 5.60 11.61 12.98
CA VAL A 85 4.55 10.60 13.16
C VAL A 85 4.19 9.93 11.83
N VAL A 86 4.04 10.70 10.76
CA VAL A 86 3.76 10.17 9.41
C VAL A 86 4.90 9.27 8.93
N THR A 87 6.16 9.66 9.13
CA THR A 87 7.31 8.83 8.73
C THR A 87 7.38 7.51 9.50
N VAL A 88 7.09 7.52 10.81
CA VAL A 88 7.07 6.31 11.64
C VAL A 88 5.94 5.38 11.20
N ILE A 89 4.73 5.91 10.98
CA ILE A 89 3.60 5.11 10.49
C ILE A 89 3.91 4.52 9.11
N GLY A 90 4.50 5.31 8.21
CA GLY A 90 4.90 4.85 6.88
C GLY A 90 5.95 3.72 6.94
N TYR A 91 6.95 3.86 7.81
CA TYR A 91 7.95 2.82 8.04
C TYR A 91 7.33 1.54 8.61
N LEU A 92 6.45 1.64 9.61
CA LEU A 92 5.76 0.49 10.19
C LEU A 92 4.89 -0.22 9.15
N ALA A 93 4.10 0.52 8.36
CA ALA A 93 3.28 -0.04 7.28
C ALA A 93 4.14 -0.74 6.22
N PHE A 94 5.25 -0.12 5.81
CA PHE A 94 6.19 -0.72 4.88
C PHE A 94 6.82 -2.00 5.43
N SER A 95 7.25 -2.00 6.69
CA SER A 95 7.84 -3.18 7.33
C SER A 95 6.88 -4.37 7.42
N LEU A 96 5.59 -4.11 7.68
CA LEU A 96 4.54 -5.14 7.68
C LEU A 96 4.31 -5.73 6.28
N LEU A 97 4.29 -4.89 5.25
CA LEU A 97 4.14 -5.33 3.86
C LEU A 97 5.36 -6.11 3.38
N ALA A 98 6.57 -5.67 3.72
CA ALA A 98 7.81 -6.36 3.37
C ALA A 98 7.87 -7.76 4.00
N PHE A 99 7.46 -7.89 5.27
CA PHE A 99 7.42 -9.18 5.97
C PHE A 99 6.46 -10.19 5.32
N GLN A 100 5.31 -9.76 4.82
CA GLN A 100 4.40 -10.64 4.06
C GLN A 100 4.96 -11.09 2.71
N SER A 101 5.91 -10.35 2.13
CA SER A 101 6.52 -10.75 0.86
C SER A 101 7.44 -11.97 1.01
N GLU A 102 8.13 -12.12 2.14
CA GLU A 102 9.03 -13.26 2.39
C GLU A 102 8.29 -14.56 2.73
N SER A 103 7.14 -14.48 3.43
CA SER A 103 6.36 -15.69 3.76
C SER A 103 5.58 -16.26 2.56
N ASN A 104 5.39 -15.47 1.51
CA ASN A 104 4.64 -15.87 0.32
C ASN A 104 5.50 -16.58 -0.73
N THR A 105 6.83 -16.48 -0.68
CA THR A 105 7.71 -17.15 -1.64
C THR A 105 7.76 -18.65 -1.39
N THR A 106 7.97 -19.10 -0.14
CA THR A 106 8.07 -20.53 0.18
C THR A 106 6.75 -21.29 -0.02
N VAL A 107 5.61 -20.68 0.32
CA VAL A 107 4.28 -21.30 0.13
C VAL A 107 3.83 -21.28 -1.33
N LYS A 108 4.19 -20.25 -2.11
CA LYS A 108 3.90 -20.23 -3.56
C LYS A 108 4.76 -21.22 -4.32
N HIS A 109 6.04 -21.37 -3.99
CA HIS A 109 6.91 -22.35 -4.65
C HIS A 109 6.40 -23.77 -4.43
N HIS A 110 6.08 -24.16 -3.19
CA HIS A 110 5.56 -25.49 -2.91
C HIS A 110 4.19 -25.75 -3.57
N LYS A 111 3.27 -24.77 -3.54
CA LYS A 111 1.97 -24.89 -4.21
C LYS A 111 2.11 -24.94 -5.74
N SER A 112 3.12 -24.25 -6.30
CA SER A 112 3.41 -24.27 -7.73
C SER A 112 4.00 -25.61 -8.17
N GLU A 113 4.91 -26.19 -7.40
CA GLU A 113 5.52 -27.51 -7.68
C GLU A 113 4.48 -28.63 -7.65
N VAL A 114 3.62 -28.66 -6.61
CA VAL A 114 2.51 -29.62 -6.53
C VAL A 114 1.61 -29.51 -7.77
N LYS A 115 1.25 -28.28 -8.15
CA LYS A 115 0.40 -28.05 -9.33
C LYS A 115 1.09 -28.45 -10.64
N ILE A 116 2.38 -28.15 -10.81
CA ILE A 116 3.15 -28.52 -12.00
C ILE A 116 3.24 -30.05 -12.11
N TYR A 117 3.52 -30.74 -11.01
CA TYR A 117 3.55 -32.20 -10.95
C TYR A 117 2.19 -32.79 -11.32
N ASP A 118 1.11 -32.39 -10.65
CA ASP A 118 -0.24 -32.92 -10.88
C ASP A 118 -0.70 -32.68 -12.32
N GLU A 119 -0.43 -31.48 -12.86
CA GLU A 119 -0.76 -31.14 -14.24
C GLU A 119 0.01 -32.01 -15.25
N SER A 120 1.29 -32.25 -14.97
CA SER A 120 2.17 -33.05 -15.82
C SER A 120 1.75 -34.53 -15.81
N ILE A 121 1.45 -35.10 -14.63
CA ILE A 121 0.89 -36.46 -14.51
C ILE A 121 -0.40 -36.60 -15.30
N ASN A 122 -1.36 -35.69 -15.09
CA ASN A 122 -2.68 -35.76 -15.74
C ASN A 122 -2.58 -35.64 -17.27
N LYS A 123 -1.72 -34.74 -17.78
CA LYS A 123 -1.46 -34.61 -19.21
C LYS A 123 -0.76 -35.85 -19.79
N GLY A 124 0.17 -36.45 -19.05
CA GLY A 124 0.82 -37.71 -19.43
C GLY A 124 -0.18 -38.85 -19.56
N LEU A 125 -1.03 -39.04 -18.54
CA LEU A 125 -2.09 -40.05 -18.54
C LEU A 125 -3.11 -39.83 -19.68
N SER A 126 -3.51 -38.58 -19.92
CA SER A 126 -4.41 -38.23 -21.03
C SER A 126 -3.78 -38.56 -22.39
N SER A 127 -2.49 -38.29 -22.56
CA SER A 127 -1.72 -38.65 -23.75
C SER A 127 -1.60 -40.16 -23.96
N LEU A 128 -1.40 -40.94 -22.89
CA LEU A 128 -1.43 -42.41 -22.92
C LEU A 128 -2.80 -42.95 -23.37
N ASN A 129 -3.89 -42.42 -22.79
CA ASN A 129 -5.25 -42.80 -23.16
C ASN A 129 -5.54 -42.52 -24.64
N ARG A 130 -4.89 -41.51 -25.22
CA ARG A 130 -4.98 -41.15 -26.64
C ARG A 130 -4.00 -41.92 -27.52
N LYS A 131 -3.30 -42.94 -26.99
CA LYS A 131 -2.26 -43.73 -27.66
C LYS A 131 -1.13 -42.87 -28.25
N LYS A 132 -0.74 -41.81 -27.54
CA LYS A 132 0.38 -40.92 -27.92
C LYS A 132 1.54 -41.07 -26.92
N PRO A 133 2.24 -42.22 -26.91
CA PRO A 133 3.25 -42.52 -25.89
C PRO A 133 4.44 -41.54 -25.92
N PHE A 134 4.85 -41.07 -27.09
CA PHE A 134 5.95 -40.09 -27.20
C PHE A 134 5.66 -38.77 -26.46
N ILE A 135 4.43 -38.27 -26.54
CA ILE A 135 4.02 -37.03 -25.85
C ILE A 135 3.89 -37.30 -24.34
N ALA A 136 3.38 -38.48 -23.98
CA ALA A 136 3.25 -38.87 -22.58
C ALA A 136 4.62 -38.94 -21.87
N ILE A 137 5.66 -39.46 -22.53
CA ILE A 137 7.04 -39.48 -22.03
C ILE A 137 7.51 -38.07 -21.62
N GLY A 138 7.29 -37.08 -22.49
CA GLY A 138 7.67 -35.70 -22.19
C GLY A 138 6.97 -35.16 -20.94
N HIS A 139 5.68 -35.45 -20.78
CA HIS A 139 4.93 -35.04 -19.60
C HIS A 139 5.38 -35.74 -18.31
N PHE A 140 5.68 -37.04 -18.35
CA PHE A 140 6.18 -37.74 -17.17
C PHE A 140 7.61 -37.32 -16.79
N ASN A 141 8.47 -37.01 -17.77
CA ASN A 141 9.78 -36.42 -17.47
C ASN A 141 9.65 -35.07 -16.76
N ASN A 142 8.73 -34.20 -17.19
CA ASN A 142 8.48 -32.93 -16.50
C ASN A 142 7.96 -33.15 -15.06
N ALA A 143 7.19 -34.22 -14.82
CA ALA A 143 6.79 -34.58 -13.46
C ALA A 143 7.99 -35.01 -12.60
N LEU A 144 8.93 -35.77 -13.18
CA LEU A 144 10.15 -36.21 -12.51
C LEU A 144 11.17 -35.09 -12.29
N GLU A 145 11.19 -34.04 -13.11
CA GLU A 145 12.00 -32.85 -12.82
C GLU A 145 11.58 -32.18 -11.50
N VAL A 146 10.30 -32.25 -11.15
CA VAL A 146 9.76 -31.72 -9.89
C VAL A 146 9.86 -32.74 -8.75
N ARG A 147 9.62 -34.02 -9.03
CA ARG A 147 9.70 -35.11 -8.06
C ARG A 147 10.51 -36.29 -8.63
N PRO A 148 11.86 -36.27 -8.50
CA PRO A 148 12.74 -37.23 -9.17
C PRO A 148 12.51 -38.70 -8.85
N ASN A 149 12.00 -39.00 -7.65
CA ASN A 149 11.86 -40.36 -7.13
C ASN A 149 10.39 -40.77 -6.97
N ASP A 150 9.49 -40.15 -7.73
CA ASP A 150 8.07 -40.46 -7.65
C ASP A 150 7.75 -41.76 -8.40
N GLU A 151 7.39 -42.80 -7.65
CA GLU A 151 7.16 -44.16 -8.18
C GLU A 151 6.07 -44.17 -9.27
N LEU A 152 5.01 -43.37 -9.11
CA LEU A 152 3.93 -43.28 -10.08
C LEU A 152 4.41 -42.68 -11.41
N ALA A 153 5.13 -41.56 -11.37
CA ALA A 153 5.67 -40.92 -12.57
C ALA A 153 6.64 -41.85 -13.30
N ILE A 154 7.50 -42.54 -12.56
CA ILE A 154 8.46 -43.52 -13.07
C ILE A 154 7.72 -44.69 -13.74
N ASP A 155 6.75 -45.31 -13.07
CA ASP A 155 6.00 -46.45 -13.59
C ASP A 155 5.28 -46.09 -14.90
N LYS A 156 4.67 -44.90 -14.97
CA LYS A 156 3.98 -44.43 -16.17
C LYS A 156 4.95 -44.07 -17.29
N LEU A 157 6.15 -43.60 -16.96
CA LEU A 157 7.20 -43.35 -17.94
C LEU A 157 7.67 -44.66 -18.59
N ILE A 158 7.91 -45.72 -17.79
CA ILE A 158 8.28 -47.05 -18.29
C ILE A 158 7.20 -47.60 -19.22
N LEU A 159 5.94 -47.55 -18.78
CA LEU A 159 4.79 -47.98 -19.58
C LEU A 159 4.73 -47.23 -20.92
N SER A 160 4.99 -45.92 -20.90
CA SER A 160 4.99 -45.11 -22.12
C SER A 160 6.10 -45.53 -23.09
N TYR A 161 7.29 -45.86 -22.59
CA TYR A 161 8.38 -46.38 -23.41
C TYR A 161 8.11 -47.78 -23.96
N GLN A 162 7.49 -48.67 -23.18
CA GLN A 162 7.06 -49.99 -23.64
C GLN A 162 6.06 -49.87 -24.80
N MET A 163 5.03 -49.04 -24.64
CA MET A 163 4.05 -48.77 -25.71
C MET A 163 4.70 -48.18 -26.97
N LEU A 164 5.69 -47.29 -26.81
CA LEU A 164 6.42 -46.71 -27.94
C LEU A 164 7.26 -47.76 -28.68
N CYS A 165 7.88 -48.68 -27.94
CA CYS A 165 8.63 -49.79 -28.48
C CYS A 165 7.73 -50.74 -29.28
N GLU A 166 6.56 -51.12 -28.73
CA GLU A 166 5.60 -51.99 -29.42
C GLU A 166 5.03 -51.36 -30.70
N GLN A 167 4.78 -50.05 -30.73
CA GLN A 167 4.16 -49.39 -31.87
C GLN A 167 5.12 -49.04 -33.00
N HIS A 168 6.39 -48.80 -32.70
CA HIS A 168 7.33 -48.20 -33.64
C HIS A 168 8.71 -48.86 -33.67
N GLU A 169 8.94 -49.92 -32.90
CA GLU A 169 10.25 -50.60 -32.72
C GLU A 169 11.38 -49.62 -32.31
N LYS A 170 11.01 -48.49 -31.68
CA LYS A 170 11.92 -47.40 -31.32
C LYS A 170 12.03 -47.28 -29.81
N SER A 171 13.22 -46.93 -29.34
CA SER A 171 13.53 -46.63 -27.92
C SER A 171 13.36 -47.80 -26.95
N CYS A 172 13.28 -49.05 -27.42
CA CYS A 172 13.20 -50.25 -26.57
C CYS A 172 14.38 -50.37 -25.58
N GLN A 173 15.58 -49.99 -26.03
CA GLN A 173 16.78 -49.98 -25.18
C GLN A 173 16.68 -48.96 -24.04
N LYS A 174 16.02 -47.81 -24.26
CA LYS A 174 15.82 -46.81 -23.20
C LYS A 174 14.89 -47.31 -22.10
N ALA A 175 13.84 -48.05 -22.48
CA ALA A 175 12.94 -48.69 -21.52
C ALA A 175 13.72 -49.66 -20.62
N ALA A 176 14.53 -50.53 -21.23
CA ALA A 176 15.34 -51.51 -20.51
C ALA A 176 16.34 -50.86 -19.54
N ILE A 177 17.03 -49.80 -19.96
CA ILE A 177 17.97 -49.06 -19.11
C ILE A 177 17.27 -48.46 -17.90
N ILE A 178 16.11 -47.83 -18.09
CA ILE A 178 15.36 -47.21 -16.98
C ILE A 178 14.89 -48.29 -15.98
N ILE A 179 14.37 -49.41 -16.49
CA ILE A 179 13.96 -50.56 -15.65
C ILE A 179 15.15 -51.10 -14.85
N ASP A 180 16.31 -51.29 -15.50
CA ASP A 180 17.52 -51.79 -14.86
C ASP A 180 18.08 -50.83 -13.81
N SER A 181 17.96 -49.50 -14.02
CA SER A 181 18.38 -48.51 -13.02
C SER A 181 17.52 -48.55 -11.75
N LEU A 182 16.21 -48.75 -11.88
CA LEU A 182 15.29 -48.76 -10.75
C LEU A 182 15.42 -50.02 -9.90
N ASN A 183 15.70 -51.16 -10.53
CA ASN A 183 15.93 -52.41 -9.83
C ASN A 183 17.22 -52.38 -8.99
N LYS A 184 18.22 -51.57 -9.38
CA LYS A 184 19.45 -51.38 -8.61
C LYS A 184 19.29 -50.47 -7.39
N GLU A 185 18.35 -49.52 -7.42
CA GLU A 185 18.08 -48.65 -6.27
C GLU A 185 17.21 -49.31 -5.19
N LYS A 186 16.49 -50.38 -5.54
CA LYS A 186 15.64 -51.15 -4.61
C LYS A 186 16.38 -52.30 -3.89
N MET A 187 17.64 -52.60 -4.24
CA MET A 187 18.51 -53.60 -3.57
C MET A 187 19.51 -52.94 -2.64
#